data_AF-A0A382DC23-F1
#
_entry.id   AF-A0A382DC23-F1
#
_cell.length_a   1.000
_cell.length_b   1.000
_cell.length_c   1.000
_cell.angle_alpha   90.00
_cell.angle_beta   90.00
_cell.angle_gamma   90.00
#
_symmetry.space_group_name_H-M   'P 1'
#
loop_
_entity.id
_entity.type
_entity.pdbx_description
1 polymer ?
#
loop_
_entity_poly.entity_id
_entity_poly.type
_entity_poly.pdbx_seq_one_letter_code
_entity_poly.pdbx_strand_id
1 'polypeptide(L)'
;MPKKSVSPKPPAFLVELLEARSPSGFEDEARAVVAKYIKPKANTFEVDALGSCHATLGLNGSPTLMMAGHIDELGLIIIHVDDKGFLYF
;
A
#
# COMPACT_ATOMS: atom_id res chain seq x y z
N MET A 1 33.61 18.05 15.64
CA MET A 1 32.19 18.21 16.03
C MET A 1 31.39 17.07 15.41
N PRO A 2 30.64 16.26 16.17
CA PRO A 2 29.81 15.23 15.56
C PRO A 2 28.68 15.91 14.78
N LYS A 3 28.49 15.55 13.51
CA LYS A 3 27.34 16.01 12.72
C LYS A 3 26.08 15.49 13.42
N LYS A 4 25.20 16.39 13.87
CA LYS A 4 23.86 16.01 14.32
C LYS A 4 23.20 15.23 13.19
N SER A 5 22.92 13.94 13.41
CA SER A 5 22.10 13.15 12.51
C SER A 5 20.68 13.72 12.56
N VAL A 6 20.34 14.56 11.60
CA VAL A 6 18.95 14.97 11.39
C VAL A 6 18.23 13.72 10.91
N SER A 7 17.32 13.17 11.72
CA SER A 7 16.43 12.11 11.28
C SER A 7 15.61 12.65 10.11
N PRO A 8 15.59 11.97 8.95
CA PRO A 8 14.83 12.44 7.81
C PRO A 8 13.34 12.45 8.17
N LYS A 9 12.65 13.57 7.88
CA LYS A 9 11.20 13.63 7.99
C LYS A 9 10.59 12.69 6.95
N PRO A 10 9.73 11.72 7.33
CA PRO A 10 9.13 10.82 6.36
C PRO A 10 8.24 11.61 5.38
N PRO A 11 8.22 11.24 4.08
CA PRO A 11 7.30 11.83 3.13
C PRO A 11 5.84 11.62 3.55
N ALA A 12 4.96 12.58 3.26
CA ALA A 12 3.53 12.47 3.57
C ALA A 12 2.89 11.19 2.98
N PHE A 13 3.29 10.81 1.76
CA PHE A 13 2.85 9.55 1.15
C PHE A 13 3.16 8.32 2.01
N LEU A 14 4.38 8.24 2.56
CA LEU A 14 4.77 7.10 3.39
C LEU A 14 3.97 7.08 4.69
N VAL A 15 3.73 8.24 5.30
CA VAL A 15 2.91 8.33 6.52
C VAL A 15 1.48 7.93 6.24
N GLU A 16 0.84 8.49 5.21
CA GLU A 16 -0.55 8.15 4.84
C GLU A 16 -0.71 6.68 4.45
N LEU A 17 0.30 6.09 3.78
CA LEU A 17 0.27 4.67 3.43
C LEU A 17 0.39 3.76 4.65
N LEU A 18 1.24 4.12 5.62
CA LEU A 18 1.42 3.36 6.87
C LEU A 18 0.25 3.53 7.86
N GLU A 19 -0.51 4.61 7.74
CA GLU A 19 -1.73 4.83 8.55
C GLU A 19 -2.96 4.13 7.97
N ALA A 20 -2.92 3.71 6.70
CA ALA A 20 -4.01 3.00 6.03
C ALA A 20 -4.01 1.51 6.40
N ARG A 21 -5.17 0.97 6.77
CA ARG A 21 -5.31 -0.45 7.12
C ARG A 21 -5.27 -1.29 5.86
N SER A 22 -4.42 -2.31 5.84
CA SER A 22 -4.19 -3.10 4.63
C SER A 22 -3.87 -4.57 4.90
N PRO A 23 -4.56 -5.29 5.81
CA PRO A 23 -4.26 -6.70 5.98
C PRO A 23 -4.54 -7.45 4.67
N SER A 24 -3.77 -8.48 4.38
CA SER A 24 -3.91 -9.23 3.11
C SER A 24 -5.37 -9.64 2.85
N GLY A 25 -5.89 -9.26 1.68
CA GLY A 25 -7.29 -9.42 1.26
C GLY A 25 -8.24 -8.26 1.58
N PHE A 26 -7.77 -7.21 2.28
CA PHE A 26 -8.55 -6.02 2.65
C PHE A 26 -7.76 -4.71 2.39
N GLU A 27 -7.02 -4.64 1.28
CA GLU A 27 -6.07 -3.57 0.95
C GLU A 27 -6.73 -2.28 0.44
N ASP A 28 -8.05 -2.12 0.56
CA ASP A 28 -8.81 -1.04 -0.06
C ASP A 28 -8.33 0.37 0.37
N GLU A 29 -7.97 0.56 1.64
CA GLU A 29 -7.51 1.87 2.15
C GLU A 29 -6.12 2.21 1.61
N ALA A 30 -5.16 1.28 1.72
CA ALA A 30 -3.81 1.49 1.17
C ALA A 30 -3.85 1.68 -0.35
N ARG A 31 -4.72 0.93 -1.06
CA ARG A 31 -4.97 1.11 -2.48
C ARG A 31 -5.48 2.52 -2.80
N ALA A 32 -6.38 3.07 -2.00
CA ALA A 32 -6.87 4.43 -2.18
C ALA A 32 -5.75 5.47 -2.02
N VAL A 33 -4.85 5.27 -1.06
CA VAL A 33 -3.64 6.11 -0.89
C VAL A 33 -2.74 5.99 -2.12
N VAL A 34 -2.40 4.77 -2.57
CA VAL A 34 -1.57 4.58 -3.77
C VAL A 34 -2.21 5.24 -5.00
N ALA A 35 -3.51 5.05 -5.22
CA ALA A 35 -4.23 5.67 -6.32
C ALA A 35 -4.16 7.21 -6.27
N LYS A 36 -4.36 7.82 -5.09
CA LYS A 36 -4.25 9.28 -4.88
C LYS A 36 -2.88 9.81 -5.31
N TYR A 37 -1.79 9.11 -4.98
CA TYR A 37 -0.43 9.60 -5.20
C TYR A 37 0.20 9.22 -6.55
N ILE A 38 -0.23 8.10 -7.14
CA ILE A 38 0.39 7.51 -8.33
C ILE A 38 -0.43 7.79 -9.59
N LYS A 39 -1.76 7.74 -9.54
CA LYS A 39 -2.63 7.93 -10.71
C LYS A 39 -2.34 9.23 -11.50
N PRO A 40 -2.08 10.39 -10.86
CA PRO A 40 -1.76 11.64 -11.59
C PRO A 40 -0.39 11.64 -12.28
N LYS A 41 0.48 10.68 -11.95
CA LYS A 41 1.87 10.60 -12.43
C LYS A 41 2.08 9.53 -13.49
N ALA A 42 1.10 8.65 -13.70
CA ALA A 42 1.17 7.54 -14.64
C ALA A 42 0.42 7.86 -15.94
N ASN A 43 0.78 7.19 -17.05
CA ASN A 43 0.01 7.28 -18.29
C ASN A 43 -1.31 6.51 -18.18
N THR A 44 -1.26 5.33 -17.55
CA THR A 44 -2.44 4.54 -17.18
C THR A 44 -2.32 4.06 -15.74
N PHE A 45 -3.48 3.88 -15.12
CA PHE A 45 -3.59 3.32 -13.78
C PHE A 45 -4.78 2.37 -13.75
N GLU A 46 -4.51 1.10 -13.56
CA GLU A 46 -5.49 0.01 -13.57
C GLU A 46 -5.43 -0.74 -12.24
N VAL A 47 -6.57 -1.30 -11.84
CA VAL A 47 -6.67 -2.20 -10.69
C VAL A 47 -7.14 -3.55 -11.21
N ASP A 48 -6.38 -4.60 -10.95
CA ASP A 48 -6.74 -5.95 -11.41
C ASP A 48 -7.91 -6.54 -10.57
N ALA A 49 -8.35 -7.75 -10.92
CA ALA A 49 -9.45 -8.41 -10.23
C ALA A 49 -9.14 -8.80 -8.77
N LEU A 50 -7.85 -8.87 -8.40
CA LEU A 50 -7.40 -9.18 -7.03
C LEU A 50 -7.13 -7.91 -6.22
N GLY A 51 -7.12 -6.74 -6.86
CA GLY A 51 -6.91 -5.45 -6.22
C GLY A 51 -5.51 -4.86 -6.39
N SER A 52 -4.62 -5.51 -7.15
CA SER A 52 -3.27 -5.00 -7.41
C SER A 52 -3.32 -3.72 -8.25
N CYS A 53 -2.49 -2.74 -7.91
CA CYS A 53 -2.38 -1.48 -8.66
C CYS A 53 -1.31 -1.57 -9.75
N HIS A 54 -1.72 -1.34 -11.00
CA HIS A 54 -0.82 -1.29 -12.16
C HIS A 54 -0.73 0.13 -12.67
N ALA A 55 0.43 0.77 -12.46
CA ALA A 55 0.75 2.09 -12.98
C ALA A 55 1.77 1.97 -14.11
N THR A 56 1.38 2.36 -15.33
CA THR A 56 2.27 2.26 -16.50
C THR A 56 2.78 3.63 -16.92
N LEU A 57 4.08 3.70 -17.20
CA LEU A 57 4.76 4.84 -17.82
C LEU A 57 5.31 4.41 -19.17
N GLY A 58 5.14 5.23 -20.20
CA GLY A 58 5.63 4.97 -21.55
C GLY A 58 4.94 3.79 -22.22
N LEU A 59 3.80 4.05 -22.88
CA LEU A 59 2.90 3.01 -23.42
C LEU A 59 3.48 2.14 -24.55
N ASN A 60 4.63 2.51 -25.14
CA ASN A 60 5.18 1.88 -26.34
C ASN A 60 6.71 1.67 -26.26
N GLY A 61 7.27 1.53 -25.05
CA GLY A 61 8.70 1.30 -24.86
C GLY A 61 9.09 -0.19 -24.87
N SER A 62 10.31 -0.49 -25.28
CA SER A 62 10.93 -1.82 -25.12
C SER A 62 12.39 -1.70 -24.66
N PRO A 63 12.86 -2.53 -23.72
CA PRO A 63 12.13 -3.59 -23.03
C PRO A 63 11.16 -3.05 -21.96
N THR A 64 10.21 -3.89 -21.54
CA THR A 64 9.31 -3.59 -20.42
C THR A 64 10.02 -3.84 -19.09
N LEU A 65 10.03 -2.86 -18.20
CA LEU A 65 10.53 -2.98 -16.82
C LEU A 65 9.35 -2.90 -15.84
N MET A 66 9.20 -3.91 -14.99
CA MET A 66 8.21 -3.90 -13.90
C MET A 66 8.92 -3.70 -12.56
N MET A 67 8.49 -2.67 -11.81
CA MET A 67 8.86 -2.49 -10.41
C MET A 67 7.67 -2.93 -9.55
N ALA A 68 7.87 -3.95 -8.73
CA ALA A 68 6.81 -4.52 -7.90
C ALA A 68 7.11 -4.33 -6.41
N GLY A 69 6.07 -4.00 -5.66
CA GLY A 69 6.02 -4.01 -4.20
C GLY A 69 4.63 -4.44 -3.77
N HIS A 70 4.49 -4.91 -2.53
CA HIS A 70 3.22 -5.31 -1.97
C HIS A 70 2.75 -4.26 -0.96
N ILE A 71 1.44 -3.98 -0.94
CA ILE A 71 0.82 -2.95 -0.10
C ILE A 71 0.11 -3.54 1.12
N ASP A 72 0.01 -4.87 1.17
CA ASP A 72 -0.60 -5.59 2.26
C ASP A 72 0.35 -5.63 3.47
N GLU A 73 -0.25 -5.74 4.65
CA GLU A 73 0.42 -5.85 5.93
C GLU A 73 -0.04 -7.09 6.69
N LEU A 74 0.72 -7.46 7.72
CA LEU A 74 0.30 -8.53 8.64
C LEU A 74 -0.94 -8.09 9.40
N GLY A 75 -1.94 -8.95 9.44
CA GLY A 75 -3.16 -8.76 10.19
C GLY A 75 -3.64 -10.05 10.84
N LEU A 76 -4.78 -9.95 11.50
CA LEU A 76 -5.43 -11.04 12.21
C LEU A 76 -6.91 -11.09 11.78
N ILE A 77 -7.45 -12.30 11.61
CA ILE A 77 -8.86 -12.51 11.26
C ILE A 77 -9.54 -13.17 12.44
N ILE A 78 -10.65 -12.59 12.91
CA ILE A 78 -11.42 -13.16 14.01
C ILE A 78 -12.07 -14.47 13.52
N ILE A 79 -11.81 -15.56 14.23
CA ILE A 79 -12.36 -16.89 13.94
C ILE A 79 -13.41 -17.35 14.96
N HIS A 80 -13.45 -16.73 16.15
CA HIS A 80 -14.41 -17.09 17.19
C HIS A 80 -14.66 -15.93 18.17
N VAL A 81 -15.90 -15.85 18.66
CA VAL A 81 -16.32 -14.98 19.76
C VAL A 81 -16.93 -15.86 20.83
N ASP A 82 -16.40 -15.80 22.06
CA ASP A 82 -16.90 -16.64 23.16
C ASP A 82 -18.12 -16.02 23.86
N ASP A 83 -18.72 -16.78 24.78
CA ASP A 83 -19.91 -16.37 25.55
C ASP A 83 -19.68 -15.15 26.46
N LYS A 84 -18.42 -14.75 26.68
CA LYS A 84 -18.03 -13.58 27.47
C LYS A 84 -17.68 -12.37 26.59
N GLY A 85 -17.70 -12.53 25.27
CA GLY A 85 -17.38 -11.49 24.29
C GLY A 85 -15.88 -11.34 23.99
N PHE A 86 -15.02 -12.29 24.36
CA PHE A 86 -13.62 -12.29 23.92
C PHE A 86 -13.52 -12.71 22.44
N LEU A 87 -12.59 -12.06 21.73
CA LEU A 87 -12.31 -12.31 20.32
C LEU A 87 -11.06 -13.19 20.18
N TYR A 88 -11.14 -14.21 19.33
CA TYR A 88 -10.06 -15.14 19.02
C TYR A 88 -9.71 -15.02 17.53
N PHE A 89 -8.42 -15.06 17.22
CA PHE A 89 -7.84 -14.86 15.89
C PHE A 89 -6.69 -15.83 15.63
#